data_AF-A0A952XIC5-F1
#
_entry.id   AF-A0A952XIC5-F1
#
_cell.length_a   1.000
_cell.length_b   1.000
_cell.length_c   1.000
_cell.angle_alpha   90.00
_cell.angle_beta   90.00
_cell.angle_gamma   90.00
#
_symmetry.space_group_name_H-M   'P 1'
#
loop_
_entity.id
_entity.type
_entity.pdbx_description
1 polymer ?
#
loop_
_entity_poly.entity_id
_entity_poly.type
_entity_poly.pdbx_seq_one_letter_code
_entity_poly.pdbx_strand_id
1 'polypeptide(L)'
;MASAGEIVRFWRDAGPKFWFSKEETFDGRCRAFESDHHAAARRELTHWEEDAEGALALVLLLDQIPRNIFRNSPHAFATDPLALAVAQRAIARRFDAATESQLRMFFYLPLEHAEDLELQHRCVALTEALGNAEYTRFAHLHRDIIARFGRFPHRNAILTRKSTPEEIAYMAEAGFAG
;
A
#
# COMPACT_ATOMS: atom_id res chain seq x y z
N MET A 1 -12.85 -12.98 -13.67
CA MET A 1 -12.49 -11.75 -12.94
C MET A 1 -13.48 -11.58 -11.82
N ALA A 2 -12.98 -11.31 -10.62
CA ALA A 2 -13.81 -10.94 -9.48
C ALA A 2 -14.43 -9.55 -9.70
N SER A 3 -15.59 -9.31 -9.10
CA SER A 3 -16.15 -7.97 -8.97
C SER A 3 -15.39 -7.15 -7.90
N ALA A 4 -15.51 -5.82 -7.97
CA ALA A 4 -14.93 -4.92 -6.97
C ALA A 4 -15.38 -5.28 -5.54
N GLY A 5 -16.68 -5.49 -5.35
CA GLY A 5 -17.25 -5.85 -4.05
C GLY A 5 -16.75 -7.20 -3.52
N GLU A 6 -16.44 -8.17 -4.38
CA GLU A 6 -15.83 -9.44 -3.96
C GLU A 6 -14.41 -9.25 -3.39
N ILE A 7 -13.61 -8.38 -4.00
CA ILE A 7 -12.24 -8.06 -3.54
C ILE A 7 -12.30 -7.30 -2.20
N VAL A 8 -13.16 -6.29 -2.12
CA VAL A 8 -13.33 -5.49 -0.90
C VAL A 8 -13.85 -6.36 0.24
N ARG A 9 -14.85 -7.20 -0.01
CA ARG A 9 -15.36 -8.16 0.99
C ARG A 9 -14.29 -9.16 1.42
N PHE A 10 -13.54 -9.75 0.48
CA PHE A 10 -12.44 -10.65 0.81
C PHE A 10 -11.45 -10.02 1.78
N TRP A 11 -11.08 -8.76 1.51
CA TRP A 11 -10.13 -8.02 2.32
C TRP A 11 -10.70 -7.67 3.69
N ARG A 12 -11.95 -7.19 3.74
CA ARG A 12 -12.69 -6.92 4.97
C ARG A 12 -12.77 -8.15 5.87
N ASP A 13 -13.18 -9.29 5.31
CA ASP A 13 -13.41 -10.53 6.06
C ASP A 13 -12.11 -11.15 6.58
N ALA A 14 -10.96 -10.84 5.96
CA ALA A 14 -9.66 -11.18 6.51
C ALA A 14 -9.39 -10.41 7.80
N GLY A 15 -9.56 -9.09 7.77
CA GLY A 15 -9.38 -8.22 8.93
C GLY A 15 -7.90 -7.96 9.30
N PRO A 16 -7.67 -7.11 10.31
CA PRO A 16 -6.35 -6.55 10.64
C PRO A 16 -5.31 -7.58 11.05
N LYS A 17 -5.74 -8.76 11.52
CA LYS A 17 -4.84 -9.88 11.80
C LYS A 17 -4.01 -10.29 10.58
N PHE A 18 -4.57 -10.18 9.38
CA PHE A 18 -3.89 -10.61 8.14
C PHE A 18 -3.34 -9.45 7.32
N TRP A 19 -3.92 -8.25 7.41
CA TRP A 19 -3.52 -7.10 6.58
C TRP A 19 -2.03 -6.73 6.73
N PHE A 20 -1.50 -6.78 7.95
CA PHE A 20 -0.14 -6.33 8.27
C PHE A 20 0.78 -7.46 8.73
N SER A 21 0.38 -8.71 8.50
CA SER A 21 1.15 -9.89 8.89
C SER A 21 1.58 -10.69 7.67
N LYS A 22 2.79 -11.26 7.74
CA LYS A 22 3.21 -12.29 6.79
C LYS A 22 2.58 -13.62 7.19
N GLU A 23 1.63 -14.08 6.40
CA GLU A 23 0.91 -15.32 6.66
C GLU A 23 0.70 -16.08 5.34
N GLU A 24 1.37 -17.23 5.21
CA GLU A 24 1.45 -17.96 3.93
C GLU A 24 0.09 -18.48 3.46
N THR A 25 -0.82 -18.85 4.38
CA THR A 25 -2.14 -19.34 3.96
C THR A 25 -3.00 -18.21 3.39
N PHE A 26 -2.91 -17.00 3.95
CA PHE A 26 -3.56 -15.81 3.44
C PHE A 26 -2.94 -15.33 2.13
N ASP A 27 -1.61 -15.40 1.99
CA ASP A 27 -0.95 -15.12 0.71
C ASP A 27 -1.42 -16.06 -0.39
N GLY A 28 -1.57 -17.36 -0.06
CA GLY A 28 -2.15 -18.37 -0.95
C GLY A 28 -3.57 -18.03 -1.39
N ARG A 29 -4.40 -17.48 -0.48
CA ARG A 29 -5.73 -16.98 -0.82
C ARG A 29 -5.68 -15.73 -1.71
N CYS A 30 -4.73 -14.82 -1.48
CA CYS A 30 -4.58 -13.61 -2.30
C CYS A 30 -4.22 -13.94 -3.76
N ARG A 31 -3.56 -15.08 -4.02
CA ARG A 31 -3.25 -15.54 -5.39
C ARG A 31 -4.49 -15.74 -6.26
N ALA A 32 -5.68 -15.94 -5.67
CA ALA A 32 -6.93 -16.00 -6.42
C ALA A 32 -7.21 -14.72 -7.23
N PHE A 33 -6.66 -13.56 -6.80
CA PHE A 33 -6.82 -12.26 -7.44
C PHE A 33 -5.65 -11.86 -8.34
N GLU A 34 -4.70 -12.77 -8.63
CA GLU A 34 -3.54 -12.46 -9.49
C GLU A 34 -3.97 -12.01 -10.90
N SER A 35 -4.99 -12.66 -11.46
CA SER A 35 -5.53 -12.25 -12.77
C SER A 35 -6.18 -10.86 -12.75
N ASP A 36 -6.87 -10.52 -11.65
CA ASP A 36 -7.51 -9.22 -11.46
C ASP A 36 -6.47 -8.12 -11.22
N HIS A 37 -5.40 -8.42 -10.46
CA HIS A 37 -4.23 -7.55 -10.33
C HIS A 37 -3.63 -7.22 -11.70
N HIS A 38 -3.43 -8.22 -12.56
CA HIS A 38 -2.91 -7.98 -13.90
C HIS A 38 -3.87 -7.16 -14.78
N ALA A 39 -5.19 -7.37 -14.69
CA ALA A 39 -6.17 -6.54 -15.39
C ALA A 39 -6.14 -5.07 -14.91
N ALA A 40 -6.05 -4.85 -13.60
CA ALA A 40 -5.86 -3.51 -13.02
C ALA A 40 -4.55 -2.87 -13.50
N ALA A 41 -3.45 -3.63 -13.51
CA ALA A 41 -2.14 -3.16 -13.96
C ALA A 41 -2.13 -2.79 -15.45
N ARG A 42 -2.93 -3.49 -16.28
CA ARG A 42 -3.17 -3.15 -17.70
C ARG A 42 -4.20 -2.02 -17.90
N ARG A 43 -4.74 -1.45 -16.82
CA ARG A 43 -5.75 -0.36 -16.83
C ARG A 43 -7.10 -0.77 -17.43
N GLU A 44 -7.40 -2.06 -17.47
CA GLU A 44 -8.67 -2.60 -17.99
C GLU A 44 -9.85 -2.33 -17.04
N LEU A 45 -9.55 -2.03 -15.77
CA LEU A 45 -10.53 -1.82 -14.70
C LEU A 45 -10.69 -0.34 -14.31
N THR A 46 -10.29 0.60 -15.16
CA THR A 46 -10.36 2.06 -14.86
C THR A 46 -11.78 2.56 -14.55
N HIS A 47 -12.81 1.94 -15.12
CA HIS A 47 -14.21 2.24 -14.81
C HIS A 47 -14.58 2.00 -13.33
N TRP A 48 -13.81 1.19 -12.58
CA TRP A 48 -14.03 1.01 -11.13
C TRP A 48 -13.74 2.27 -10.33
N GLU A 49 -13.02 3.24 -10.89
CA GLU A 49 -12.86 4.53 -10.22
C GLU A 49 -14.16 5.35 -10.21
N GLU A 50 -15.28 4.89 -10.77
CA GLU A 50 -16.55 5.63 -10.78
C GLU A 50 -17.20 5.77 -9.38
N ASP A 51 -16.91 4.85 -8.46
CA ASP A 51 -17.40 4.87 -7.07
C ASP A 51 -16.32 4.49 -6.03
N ALA A 52 -16.68 4.57 -4.75
CA ALA A 52 -15.75 4.35 -3.65
C ALA A 52 -15.35 2.87 -3.47
N GLU A 53 -16.25 1.92 -3.74
CA GLU A 53 -15.96 0.48 -3.56
C GLU A 53 -15.03 0.00 -4.68
N GLY A 54 -15.28 0.40 -5.92
CA GLY A 54 -14.40 0.11 -7.05
C GLY A 54 -13.03 0.77 -6.92
N ALA A 55 -12.96 2.03 -6.48
CA ALA A 55 -11.69 2.70 -6.24
C ALA A 55 -10.88 1.99 -5.14
N LEU A 56 -11.52 1.56 -4.05
CA LEU A 56 -10.85 0.77 -3.01
C LEU A 56 -10.35 -0.57 -3.57
N ALA A 57 -11.17 -1.28 -4.34
CA ALA A 57 -10.78 -2.55 -4.94
C ALA A 57 -9.54 -2.40 -5.83
N LEU A 58 -9.47 -1.34 -6.65
CA LEU A 58 -8.29 -1.03 -7.45
C LEU A 58 -7.06 -0.77 -6.59
N VAL A 59 -7.19 0.02 -5.51
CA VAL A 59 -6.07 0.26 -4.60
C VAL A 59 -5.59 -1.05 -3.97
N LEU A 60 -6.49 -1.92 -3.51
CA LEU A 60 -6.13 -3.23 -2.96
C LEU A 60 -5.42 -4.11 -3.98
N LEU A 61 -5.92 -4.18 -5.22
CA LEU A 61 -5.32 -4.97 -6.30
C LEU A 61 -3.93 -4.46 -6.70
N LEU A 62 -3.65 -3.16 -6.58
CA LEU A 62 -2.41 -2.54 -7.05
C LEU A 62 -1.39 -2.32 -5.94
N ASP A 63 -1.82 -2.22 -4.69
CA ASP A 63 -0.96 -1.94 -3.55
C ASP A 63 -0.82 -3.17 -2.63
N GLN A 64 -1.92 -3.75 -2.18
CA GLN A 64 -1.89 -4.80 -1.16
C GLN A 64 -1.65 -6.18 -1.75
N ILE A 65 -2.42 -6.59 -2.78
CA ILE A 65 -2.29 -7.92 -3.40
C ILE A 65 -0.86 -8.22 -3.86
N PRO A 66 -0.12 -7.31 -4.54
CA PRO A 66 1.27 -7.55 -4.96
C PRO A 66 2.21 -7.82 -3.79
N ARG A 67 2.02 -7.13 -2.67
CA ARG A 67 2.83 -7.31 -1.44
C ARG A 67 2.60 -8.68 -0.80
N ASN A 68 1.42 -9.30 -1.00
CA ASN A 68 1.14 -10.66 -0.58
C ASN A 68 1.64 -11.72 -1.57
N ILE A 69 1.37 -11.57 -2.87
CA ILE A 69 1.59 -12.66 -3.85
C ILE A 69 3.01 -12.66 -4.47
N PHE A 70 3.72 -11.52 -4.42
CA PHE A 70 5.07 -11.35 -4.98
C PHE A 70 6.11 -10.99 -3.92
N ARG A 71 5.97 -11.51 -2.69
CA ARG A 71 6.93 -11.28 -1.60
C ARG A 71 8.36 -11.53 -2.04
N ASN A 72 9.28 -10.69 -1.54
CA ASN A 72 10.70 -10.76 -1.85
C ASN A 72 11.04 -10.63 -3.35
N SER A 73 10.14 -10.06 -4.16
CA SER A 73 10.38 -9.72 -5.56
C SER A 73 10.12 -8.22 -5.83
N PRO A 74 10.85 -7.59 -6.77
CA PRO A 74 10.52 -6.23 -7.23
C PRO A 74 9.09 -6.09 -7.75
N HIS A 75 8.44 -7.20 -8.15
CA HIS A 75 7.04 -7.21 -8.54
C HIS A 75 6.08 -6.77 -7.44
N ALA A 76 6.45 -6.89 -6.15
CA ALA A 76 5.65 -6.38 -5.04
C ALA A 76 5.46 -4.85 -5.07
N PHE A 77 6.35 -4.11 -5.76
CA PHE A 77 6.35 -2.65 -5.83
C PHE A 77 6.06 -2.12 -7.24
N ALA A 78 5.96 -3.00 -8.23
CA ALA A 78 5.90 -2.60 -9.65
C ALA A 78 4.67 -1.75 -9.99
N THR A 79 3.58 -1.92 -9.24
CA THR A 79 2.33 -1.18 -9.41
C THR A 79 2.13 -0.03 -8.43
N ASP A 80 3.10 0.25 -7.54
CA ASP A 80 3.02 1.36 -6.57
C ASP A 80 2.66 2.70 -7.22
N PRO A 81 3.27 3.12 -8.37
CA PRO A 81 2.90 4.39 -9.00
C PRO A 81 1.45 4.43 -9.49
N LEU A 82 0.91 3.29 -9.92
CA LEU A 82 -0.48 3.21 -10.38
C LEU A 82 -1.45 3.23 -9.18
N ALA A 83 -1.14 2.48 -8.11
CA ALA A 83 -1.90 2.51 -6.87
C ALA A 83 -1.98 3.93 -6.29
N LEU A 84 -0.85 4.63 -6.24
CA LEU A 84 -0.76 6.02 -5.79
C LEU A 84 -1.67 6.93 -6.62
N ALA A 85 -1.63 6.80 -7.95
CA ALA A 85 -2.45 7.63 -8.83
C ALA A 85 -3.95 7.40 -8.61
N VAL A 86 -4.39 6.15 -8.42
CA VAL A 86 -5.78 5.81 -8.09
C VAL A 86 -6.16 6.38 -6.73
N ALA A 87 -5.34 6.15 -5.70
CA ALA A 87 -5.57 6.64 -4.34
C ALA A 87 -5.72 8.16 -4.28
N GLN A 88 -4.84 8.91 -4.97
CA GLN A 88 -4.93 10.37 -5.02
C GLN A 88 -6.24 10.86 -5.64
N ARG A 89 -6.71 10.23 -6.73
CA ARG A 89 -8.00 10.56 -7.35
C ARG A 89 -9.18 10.20 -6.45
N ALA A 90 -9.12 9.04 -5.78
CA ALA A 90 -10.14 8.61 -4.84
C ALA A 90 -10.27 9.58 -3.64
N ILE A 91 -9.13 9.99 -3.06
CA ILE A 91 -9.10 10.98 -1.96
C ILE A 91 -9.63 12.34 -2.43
N ALA A 92 -9.27 12.78 -3.64
CA ALA A 92 -9.78 14.04 -4.20
C ALA A 92 -11.31 14.02 -4.37
N ARG A 93 -11.89 12.84 -4.61
CA ARG A 93 -13.33 12.60 -4.73
C ARG A 93 -14.02 12.24 -3.40
N ARG A 94 -13.27 12.27 -2.28
CA ARG A 94 -13.75 11.92 -0.93
C ARG A 94 -14.24 10.48 -0.81
N PHE A 95 -13.76 9.58 -1.66
CA PHE A 95 -14.14 8.18 -1.62
C PHE A 95 -13.59 7.47 -0.38
N ASP A 96 -12.41 7.88 0.08
CA ASP A 96 -11.86 7.47 1.38
C ASP A 96 -12.82 7.78 2.53
N ALA A 97 -13.42 8.97 2.53
CA ALA A 97 -14.39 9.37 3.56
C ALA A 97 -15.74 8.63 3.43
N ALA A 98 -16.14 8.25 2.22
CA ALA A 98 -17.36 7.48 1.96
C ALA A 98 -17.20 5.98 2.26
N THR A 99 -15.97 5.49 2.34
CA THR A 99 -15.64 4.12 2.77
C THR A 99 -15.69 3.98 4.29
N GLU A 100 -16.04 2.78 4.76
CA GLU A 100 -16.02 2.42 6.17
C GLU A 100 -14.66 2.69 6.83
N SER A 101 -14.68 3.10 8.10
CA SER A 101 -13.50 3.62 8.79
C SER A 101 -12.32 2.64 8.83
N GLN A 102 -12.60 1.34 8.98
CA GLN A 102 -11.56 0.31 9.07
C GLN A 102 -10.80 0.09 7.77
N LEU A 103 -11.42 0.35 6.61
CA LEU A 103 -10.78 0.20 5.30
C LEU A 103 -10.19 1.50 4.75
N ARG A 104 -10.48 2.64 5.38
CA ARG A 104 -10.02 3.96 4.91
C ARG A 104 -8.50 4.05 4.79
N MET A 105 -7.77 3.40 5.71
CA MET A 105 -6.31 3.37 5.70
C MET A 105 -5.72 2.86 4.37
N PHE A 106 -6.42 1.97 3.66
CA PHE A 106 -5.91 1.43 2.40
C PHE A 106 -5.81 2.47 1.30
N PHE A 107 -6.58 3.56 1.34
CA PHE A 107 -6.37 4.70 0.43
C PHE A 107 -5.11 5.50 0.75
N TYR A 108 -4.59 5.41 1.98
CA TYR A 108 -3.45 6.21 2.44
C TYR A 108 -2.13 5.46 2.31
N LEU A 109 -2.15 4.13 2.38
CA LEU A 109 -0.95 3.29 2.22
C LEU A 109 -0.18 3.56 0.92
N PRO A 110 -0.79 3.79 -0.25
CA PRO A 110 -0.02 4.16 -1.45
C PRO A 110 0.79 5.46 -1.31
N LEU A 111 0.35 6.40 -0.46
CA LEU A 111 1.14 7.59 -0.12
C LEU A 111 2.27 7.24 0.84
N GLU A 112 2.01 6.39 1.85
CA GLU A 112 3.02 5.85 2.78
C GLU A 112 4.11 5.06 2.06
N HIS A 113 3.76 4.37 0.99
CA HIS A 113 4.69 3.57 0.18
C HIS A 113 5.50 4.38 -0.83
N ALA A 114 5.17 5.66 -1.05
CA ALA A 114 5.85 6.50 -2.01
C ALA A 114 7.19 7.02 -1.45
N GLU A 115 8.25 6.95 -2.26
CA GLU A 115 9.55 7.56 -1.98
C GLU A 115 9.54 9.06 -2.32
N ASP A 116 8.62 9.82 -1.71
CA ASP A 116 8.39 11.25 -1.93
C ASP A 116 7.98 11.93 -0.61
N LEU A 117 8.73 12.94 -0.18
CA LEU A 117 8.55 13.56 1.14
C LEU A 117 7.22 14.32 1.29
N GLU A 118 6.71 14.94 0.23
CA GLU A 118 5.45 15.68 0.29
C GLU A 118 4.26 14.71 0.43
N LEU A 119 4.33 13.57 -0.27
CA LEU A 119 3.35 12.50 -0.11
C LEU A 119 3.39 11.88 1.29
N GLN A 120 4.58 11.77 1.89
CA GLN A 120 4.73 11.32 3.27
C GLN A 120 4.08 12.29 4.26
N HIS A 121 4.27 13.61 4.10
CA HIS A 121 3.56 14.60 4.93
C HIS A 121 2.04 14.52 4.79
N ARG A 122 1.56 14.35 3.54
CA ARG A 122 0.13 14.17 3.30
C ARG A 122 -0.40 12.88 3.91
N CYS A 123 0.37 11.78 3.87
CA CYS A 123 0.00 10.52 4.52
C CYS A 123 -0.15 10.71 6.03
N VAL A 124 0.85 11.30 6.68
CA VAL A 124 0.80 11.62 8.12
C VAL A 124 -0.47 12.38 8.47
N ALA A 125 -0.75 13.50 7.79
CA ALA A 125 -1.94 14.30 8.06
C ALA A 125 -3.27 13.53 7.90
N LEU A 126 -3.38 12.67 6.87
CA LEU A 126 -4.56 11.83 6.64
C LEU A 126 -4.71 10.74 7.72
N THR A 127 -3.60 10.11 8.12
CA THR A 127 -3.60 9.06 9.16
C THR A 127 -3.87 9.60 10.56
N GLU A 128 -3.36 10.79 10.90
CA GLU A 128 -3.65 11.46 12.18
C GLU A 128 -5.16 11.75 12.31
N ALA A 129 -5.81 12.15 11.21
CA ALA A 129 -7.25 12.38 11.17
C ALA A 129 -8.08 11.10 11.40
N LEU A 130 -7.50 9.90 11.27
CA LEU A 130 -8.17 8.64 11.62
C LEU A 130 -8.25 8.41 13.13
N GLY A 131 -7.41 9.08 13.92
CA GLY A 131 -7.34 8.87 15.38
C GLY A 131 -6.81 7.50 15.80
N ASN A 132 -6.19 6.75 14.88
CA ASN A 132 -5.55 5.47 15.18
C ASN A 132 -4.06 5.70 15.47
N ALA A 133 -3.66 5.49 16.73
CA ALA A 133 -2.30 5.72 17.20
C ALA A 133 -1.26 4.82 16.51
N GLU A 134 -1.63 3.60 16.14
CA GLU A 134 -0.73 2.66 15.49
C GLU A 134 -0.47 3.09 14.03
N TYR A 135 -1.52 3.42 13.27
CA TYR A 135 -1.37 3.94 11.90
C TYR A 135 -0.58 5.23 11.87
N THR A 136 -0.89 6.16 12.79
CA THR A 136 -0.15 7.42 12.93
C THR A 136 1.33 7.15 13.19
N ARG A 137 1.66 6.23 14.09
CA ARG A 137 3.05 5.86 14.40
C ARG A 137 3.80 5.34 13.16
N PHE A 138 3.17 4.48 12.36
CA PHE A 138 3.80 3.95 11.15
C PHE A 138 3.95 5.00 10.05
N ALA A 139 2.98 5.88 9.86
CA ALA A 139 3.08 6.98 8.90
C ALA A 139 4.25 7.94 9.24
N HIS A 140 4.42 8.28 10.52
CA HIS A 140 5.57 9.09 10.98
C HIS A 140 6.89 8.37 10.74
N LEU A 141 6.96 7.08 11.02
CA LEU A 141 8.18 6.30 10.82
C LEU A 141 8.57 6.22 9.33
N HIS A 142 7.61 6.00 8.41
CA HIS A 142 7.88 6.02 6.98
C HIS A 142 8.34 7.41 6.51
N ARG A 143 7.66 8.46 6.97
CA ARG A 143 8.01 9.85 6.68
C ARG A 143 9.44 10.17 7.10
N ASP A 144 9.86 9.73 8.28
CA ASP A 144 11.21 10.00 8.79
C ASP A 144 12.30 9.26 8.02
N ILE A 145 12.03 8.03 7.55
CA ILE A 145 12.93 7.29 6.66
C ILE A 145 13.11 8.06 5.35
N ILE A 146 12.01 8.50 4.74
CA ILE A 146 12.06 9.28 3.49
C ILE A 146 12.70 10.64 3.70
N ALA A 147 12.44 11.33 4.82
CA ALA A 147 13.10 12.60 5.14
C ALA A 147 14.63 12.44 5.28
N ARG A 148 15.08 11.30 5.81
CA ARG A 148 16.50 11.02 6.02
C ARG A 148 17.22 10.56 4.75
N PHE A 149 16.62 9.64 3.99
CA PHE A 149 17.31 8.95 2.88
C PHE A 149 16.75 9.29 1.49
N GLY A 150 15.60 9.95 1.40
CA GLY A 150 14.87 10.19 0.15
C GLY A 150 14.24 8.94 -0.47
N ARG A 151 14.40 7.77 0.17
CA ARG A 151 13.96 6.45 -0.29
C ARG A 151 13.92 5.45 0.86
N PHE A 152 13.40 4.26 0.62
CA PHE A 152 13.37 3.15 1.60
C PHE A 152 14.60 2.26 1.46
N PRO A 153 15.57 2.28 2.40
CA PRO A 153 16.80 1.50 2.26
C PRO A 153 16.58 -0.02 2.22
N HIS A 154 15.55 -0.52 2.92
CA HIS A 154 15.20 -1.93 2.92
C HIS A 154 14.79 -2.44 1.52
N ARG A 155 14.38 -1.54 0.60
CA ARG A 155 14.08 -1.89 -0.80
C ARG A 155 15.32 -1.89 -1.69
N ASN A 156 16.51 -1.54 -1.20
CA ASN A 156 17.69 -1.39 -2.05
C ASN A 156 18.10 -2.71 -2.72
N ALA A 157 18.18 -3.81 -1.96
CA ALA A 157 18.59 -5.10 -2.52
C ALA A 157 17.60 -5.62 -3.58
N ILE A 158 16.30 -5.56 -3.28
CA ILE A 158 15.22 -6.05 -4.16
C ILE A 158 15.04 -5.19 -5.41
N LEU A 159 15.36 -3.90 -5.33
CA LEU A 159 15.34 -2.95 -6.46
C LEU A 159 16.73 -2.73 -7.07
N THR A 160 17.70 -3.60 -6.80
CA THR A 160 19.07 -3.56 -7.35
C THR A 160 19.80 -2.22 -7.18
N ARG A 161 19.50 -1.49 -6.10
CA ARG A 161 20.16 -0.23 -5.72
C ARG A 161 21.35 -0.49 -4.81
N LYS A 162 22.42 0.28 -4.99
CA LYS A 162 23.55 0.29 -4.05
C LYS A 162 23.17 1.08 -2.80
N SER A 163 23.29 0.46 -1.63
CA SER A 163 23.13 1.13 -0.34
C SER A 163 24.34 2.01 -0.01
N THR A 164 24.10 3.17 0.60
CA THR A 164 25.15 4.01 1.17
C THR A 164 25.65 3.43 2.50
N PRO A 165 26.83 3.86 3.01
CA PRO A 165 27.28 3.45 4.34
C PRO A 165 26.29 3.80 5.45
N GLU A 166 25.61 4.96 5.34
CA GLU A 166 24.61 5.39 6.31
C GLU A 166 23.36 4.50 6.28
N GLU A 167 22.87 4.14 5.08
CA GLU A 167 21.76 3.21 4.90
C GLU A 167 22.08 1.81 5.44
N ILE A 168 23.32 1.33 5.27
CA ILE A 168 23.79 0.05 5.82
C ILE A 168 23.80 0.09 7.35
N ALA A 169 24.33 1.16 7.94
CA ALA A 169 24.35 1.33 9.39
C ALA A 169 22.92 1.37 9.97
N TYR A 170 22.02 2.13 9.34
CA TYR A 170 20.61 2.20 9.74
C TYR A 170 19.90 0.84 9.74
N MET A 171 20.13 0.02 8.70
CA MET A 171 19.52 -1.31 8.63
C MET A 171 20.12 -2.29 9.67
N ALA A 172 21.38 -2.10 10.09
CA ALA A 172 22.04 -2.97 11.07
C ALA A 172 21.55 -2.77 12.51
N GLU A 173 21.09 -1.57 12.87
CA GLU A 173 20.65 -1.19 14.23
C GLU A 173 19.23 -1.69 14.59
N ALA A 174 18.71 -2.72 13.90
CA ALA A 174 17.30 -3.17 13.94
C ALA A 174 16.31 -2.18 13.27
N GLY A 175 16.76 -1.55 12.17
CA GLY A 175 15.93 -0.68 11.35
C GLY A 175 14.59 -1.31 10.96
N PHE A 176 13.57 -0.46 10.78
CA PHE A 176 12.25 -0.89 10.34
C PHE A 176 12.33 -1.71 9.06
N ALA A 177 11.88 -2.96 9.14
CA ALA A 177 11.64 -3.82 7.99
C ALA A 177 10.23 -3.48 7.49
N GLY A 178 10.16 -2.60 6.51
CA GLY A 178 8.90 -2.21 5.87
C GLY A 178 8.16 -3.37 5.22
#